data_AF-A3SRU5-F1
#
_entry.id   AF-A3SRU5-F1
#
_cell.length_a   1.000
_cell.length_b   1.000
_cell.length_c   1.000
_cell.angle_alpha   90.00
_cell.angle_beta   90.00
_cell.angle_gamma   90.00
#
_symmetry.space_group_name_H-M   'P 1'
#
loop_
_entity.id
_entity.type
_entity.pdbx_description
1 polymer ?
#
loop_
_entity_poly.entity_id
_entity_poly.type
_entity_poly.pdbx_seq_one_letter_code
_entity_poly.pdbx_strand_id
1 'polypeptide(L)'
;MPAPPHDASGHTWHHPDRVLLDIVKRGPAAIVGNGYESDMPGYEDVLTDDEITAIIDYIKSTWPNRIRASQESRSLADEQAQP
;
A
#
# COMPACT_ATOMS: atom_id res chain seq x y z
N MET A 1 9.49 -8.64 -13.86
CA MET A 1 9.48 -9.57 -12.71
C MET A 1 8.03 -9.91 -12.39
N PRO A 2 7.71 -11.07 -11.77
CA PRO A 2 6.33 -11.32 -11.34
C PRO A 2 5.89 -10.29 -10.28
N ALA A 3 4.58 -10.04 -10.18
CA ALA A 3 4.03 -9.20 -9.12
C ALA A 3 4.40 -9.78 -7.74
N PRO A 4 4.84 -8.95 -6.78
CA PRO A 4 5.22 -9.42 -5.46
C PRO A 4 3.99 -9.92 -4.69
N PRO A 5 4.13 -10.94 -3.82
CA PRO A 5 3.04 -11.40 -2.98
C PRO A 5 2.64 -10.32 -1.97
N HIS A 6 1.35 -10.23 -1.68
CA HIS A 6 0.79 -9.31 -0.68
C HIS A 6 0.59 -9.96 0.70
N ASP A 7 0.98 -11.23 0.88
CA ASP A 7 0.86 -11.95 2.14
C ASP A 7 2.11 -11.79 3.04
N ALA A 8 2.21 -12.63 4.08
CA ALA A 8 3.32 -12.62 5.03
C ALA A 8 4.70 -12.95 4.42
N SER A 9 4.76 -13.54 3.22
CA SER A 9 6.01 -13.81 2.50
C SER A 9 6.52 -12.61 1.69
N GLY A 10 5.64 -11.63 1.47
CA GLY A 10 5.94 -10.38 0.77
C GLY A 10 6.38 -9.26 1.71
N HIS A 11 6.38 -8.05 1.16
CA HIS A 11 6.86 -6.85 1.86
C HIS A 11 5.82 -5.71 1.91
N THR A 12 4.57 -5.93 1.48
CA THR A 12 3.53 -4.89 1.47
C THR A 12 3.32 -4.28 2.85
N TRP A 13 3.33 -5.11 3.89
CA TRP A 13 3.13 -4.70 5.29
C TRP A 13 4.26 -3.81 5.85
N HIS A 14 5.36 -3.61 5.13
CA HIS A 14 6.43 -2.71 5.54
C HIS A 14 6.06 -1.23 5.33
N HIS A 15 5.01 -0.96 4.54
CA HIS A 15 4.63 0.40 4.14
C HIS A 15 3.42 0.89 4.96
N PRO A 16 3.39 2.18 5.34
CA PRO A 16 2.22 2.78 6.00
C PRO A 16 1.05 2.92 5.04
N ASP A 17 -0.17 3.04 5.59
CA ASP A 17 -1.41 3.08 4.80
C ASP A 17 -1.39 4.18 3.73
N ARG A 18 -0.93 5.40 4.06
CA ARG A 18 -0.81 6.51 3.10
C ARG A 18 -0.03 6.11 1.85
N VAL A 19 1.10 5.43 2.00
CA VAL A 19 1.93 4.97 0.88
C VAL A 19 1.22 3.87 0.08
N LEU A 20 0.55 2.93 0.74
CA LEU A 20 -0.20 1.87 0.06
C LEU A 20 -1.36 2.44 -0.77
N LEU A 21 -2.13 3.36 -0.19
CA LEU A 21 -3.22 4.07 -0.87
C LEU A 21 -2.69 4.85 -2.08
N ASP A 22 -1.60 5.59 -1.91
CA ASP A 22 -0.95 6.35 -2.97
C ASP A 22 -0.47 5.47 -4.13
N ILE A 23 0.12 4.31 -3.82
CA ILE A 23 0.59 3.36 -4.83
C ILE A 23 -0.59 2.79 -5.63
N VAL A 24 -1.70 2.43 -4.98
CA VAL A 24 -2.88 1.92 -5.71
C VAL A 24 -3.51 3.03 -6.54
N LYS A 25 -3.64 4.22 -5.96
CA LYS A 25 -4.29 5.35 -6.63
C LYS A 25 -3.52 5.83 -7.85
N ARG A 26 -2.21 6.05 -7.69
CA ARG A 26 -1.37 6.75 -8.69
C ARG A 26 -0.33 5.87 -9.39
N GLY A 27 -0.15 4.63 -8.93
CA GLY A 27 0.84 3.70 -9.44
C GLY A 27 2.25 3.95 -8.87
N PRO A 28 3.13 2.92 -8.76
CA PRO A 28 4.47 3.07 -8.19
C PRO A 28 5.36 4.08 -8.93
N ALA A 29 5.23 4.16 -10.26
CA ALA A 29 6.01 5.08 -11.09
C ALA A 29 5.79 6.55 -10.70
N ALA A 30 4.56 6.93 -10.35
CA ALA A 30 4.23 8.28 -9.92
C ALA A 30 4.75 8.60 -8.51
N ILE A 31 4.91 7.58 -7.65
CA ILE A 31 5.37 7.76 -6.26
C ILE A 31 6.89 7.76 -6.15
N VAL A 32 7.58 6.85 -6.86
CA VAL A 32 9.04 6.75 -6.84
C VAL A 32 9.69 7.84 -7.70
N GLY A 33 9.08 8.17 -8.84
CA GLY A 33 9.60 9.18 -9.76
C GLY A 33 10.94 8.80 -10.38
N ASN A 34 11.70 9.81 -10.83
CA ASN A 34 13.06 9.66 -11.39
C ASN A 34 13.19 8.61 -12.52
N GLY A 35 12.14 8.47 -13.34
CA GLY A 35 12.12 7.51 -14.44
C GLY A 35 11.94 6.05 -14.00
N TYR A 36 11.46 5.79 -12.77
CA TYR A 36 11.11 4.45 -12.33
C TYR A 36 9.99 3.86 -13.18
N GLU A 37 10.24 2.70 -13.77
CA GLU A 37 9.27 1.98 -14.60
C GLU A 37 8.52 0.93 -13.78
N SER A 38 7.21 0.87 -13.94
CA SER A 38 6.35 -0.13 -13.31
C SER A 38 5.18 -0.48 -14.23
N ASP A 39 4.88 -1.77 -14.35
CA ASP A 39 3.73 -2.25 -15.11
C ASP A 39 2.41 -2.09 -14.33
N MET A 40 2.47 -1.73 -13.04
CA MET A 40 1.27 -1.47 -12.23
C MET A 40 0.73 -0.07 -12.54
N PRO A 41 -0.47 0.05 -13.14
CA PRO A 41 -1.08 1.35 -13.37
C PRO A 41 -1.59 1.97 -12.06
N GLY A 42 -1.87 3.27 -12.09
CA GLY A 42 -2.74 3.90 -11.10
C GLY A 42 -4.20 3.56 -11.39
N TYR A 43 -5.02 3.49 -10.32
CA TYR A 43 -6.43 3.14 -10.39
C TYR A 43 -7.37 4.33 -10.08
N GLU A 44 -6.87 5.55 -9.98
CA GLU A 44 -7.69 6.73 -9.60
C GLU A 44 -8.87 7.03 -10.55
N ASP A 45 -8.79 6.63 -11.81
CA ASP A 45 -9.87 6.79 -12.79
C ASP A 45 -10.87 5.62 -12.79
N VAL A 46 -10.62 4.58 -11.98
CA VAL A 46 -11.38 3.31 -11.97
C VAL A 46 -11.97 2.99 -10.60
N LEU A 47 -11.28 3.36 -9.52
CA LEU A 47 -11.67 3.08 -8.13
C LEU A 47 -11.82 4.37 -7.34
N THR A 48 -12.82 4.41 -6.47
CA THR A 48 -12.98 5.46 -5.47
C THR A 48 -12.00 5.27 -4.30
N ASP A 49 -11.75 6.34 -3.53
CA ASP A 49 -10.88 6.27 -2.35
C ASP A 49 -11.37 5.26 -1.30
N ASP A 50 -12.69 5.12 -1.15
CA ASP A 50 -13.30 4.14 -0.25
C ASP A 50 -13.07 2.70 -0.74
N GLU A 51 -13.14 2.44 -2.05
CA GLU A 51 -12.85 1.13 -2.63
C GLU A 51 -11.37 0.78 -2.51
N ILE A 52 -10.47 1.73 -2.75
CA ILE A 52 -9.03 1.53 -2.55
C ILE A 52 -8.74 1.19 -1.09
N THR A 53 -9.35 1.92 -0.16
CA THR A 53 -9.22 1.66 1.29
C THR A 53 -9.74 0.27 1.64
N ALA A 54 -10.91 -0.12 1.16
CA ALA A 54 -11.49 -1.44 1.41
C ALA A 54 -10.63 -2.59 0.86
N ILE A 55 -9.99 -2.41 -0.31
CA ILE A 55 -9.05 -3.39 -0.88
C ILE A 55 -7.81 -3.54 0.01
N ILE A 56 -7.23 -2.43 0.46
CA ILE A 56 -6.08 -2.46 1.38
C ILE A 56 -6.46 -3.12 2.70
N ASP A 57 -7.62 -2.82 3.26
CA ASP A 57 -8.11 -3.45 4.48
C ASP A 57 -8.34 -4.96 4.32
N TYR A 58 -8.86 -5.39 3.17
CA TYR A 58 -8.96 -6.81 2.84
C TYR A 58 -7.59 -7.47 2.83
N ILE A 59 -6.58 -6.88 2.16
CA ILE A 59 -5.21 -7.40 2.15
C ILE A 59 -4.66 -7.50 3.59
N LYS A 60 -4.79 -6.42 4.37
CA LYS A 60 -4.36 -6.36 5.78
C LYS A 60 -5.02 -7.45 6.63
N SER A 61 -6.27 -7.80 6.34
CA SER A 61 -7.01 -8.85 7.06
C SER A 61 -6.43 -10.25 6.88
N THR A 62 -5.67 -10.48 5.80
CA THR A 62 -5.02 -11.78 5.52
C THR A 62 -3.72 -11.98 6.30
N TRP A 63 -3.17 -10.93 6.90
CA TRP A 63 -1.87 -11.01 7.58
C TRP A 63 -1.99 -11.64 8.97
N PRO A 64 -0.98 -12.42 9.40
CA PRO A 64 -0.86 -12.84 10.80
C PRO A 64 -0.87 -11.64 11.74
N ASN A 65 -1.52 -11.77 12.91
CA ASN A 65 -1.71 -10.68 13.88
C ASN A 65 -0.45 -9.86 14.16
N ARG A 66 0.71 -10.51 14.29
CA ARG A 66 1.99 -9.82 14.55
C ARG A 66 2.41 -8.87 13.41
N ILE A 67 2.15 -9.27 12.16
CA ILE A 67 2.50 -8.49 10.97
C ILE A 67 1.52 -7.33 10.84
N ARG A 68 0.22 -7.60 11.00
CA ARG A 68 -0.81 -6.57 11.01
C ARG A 68 -0.53 -5.49 12.07
N ALA A 69 -0.24 -5.87 13.31
CA ALA A 69 0.08 -4.92 14.37
C ALA A 69 1.36 -4.10 14.07
N SER A 70 2.36 -4.73 13.42
CA SER A 70 3.58 -4.04 13.01
C SER A 70 3.33 -2.99 11.92
N GLN A 71 2.43 -3.28 10.98
CA GLN A 71 2.01 -2.35 9.95
C GLN A 71 1.13 -1.23 10.50
N GLU A 72 0.15 -1.54 11.36
CA GLU A 72 -0.68 -0.53 12.05
C GLU A 72 0.18 0.47 12.81
N SER A 73 1.22 -0.01 13.52
CA SER A 73 2.17 0.87 14.22
C SER A 73 2.95 1.79 13.27
N ARG A 74 3.19 1.37 12.02
CA ARG A 74 3.85 2.19 10.98
C ARG A 74 2.92 3.24 10.43
N SER A 75 1.67 2.88 10.13
CA SER A 75 0.65 3.85 9.72
C SER A 75 0.49 4.96 10.75
N LEU A 76 0.34 4.59 12.03
CA LEU A 76 0.21 5.57 13.11
C LEU A 76 1.44 6.48 13.25
N ALA A 77 2.64 5.94 13.05
CA ALA A 77 3.87 6.73 13.09
C ALA A 77 3.99 7.69 11.90
N ASP A 78 3.59 7.26 10.70
CA ASP A 78 3.56 8.10 9.49
C ASP A 78 2.55 9.25 9.63
N GLU A 79 1.34 8.97 10.11
CA GLU A 79 0.30 9.96 10.40
C GLU A 79 0.78 11.03 11.39
N GLN A 80 1.48 10.62 12.45
CA GLN A 80 2.03 11.55 13.44
C GLN A 80 3.17 12.41 12.88
N ALA A 81 3.93 11.89 11.93
CA ALA A 81 5.05 12.59 11.31
C ALA A 81 4.60 13.58 10.23
N GLN A 82 3.40 13.42 9.69
CA GLN A 82 2.83 14.25 8.62
C GLN A 82 1.40 14.72 8.97
N PRO A 83 1.26 15.66 9.92
CA PRO A 83 -0.04 16.17 10.37
C PRO A 83 -0.76 17.05 9.33
#